data_AF-A0A2P8QCQ2-F1
#
_entry.id   AF-A0A2P8QCQ2-F1
#
_cell.length_a   1.000
_cell.length_b   1.000
_cell.length_c   1.000
_cell.angle_alpha   90.00
_cell.angle_beta   90.00
_cell.angle_gamma   90.00
#
_symmetry.space_group_name_H-M   'P 1'
#
loop_
_entity.id
_entity.type
_entity.pdbx_description
1 polymer ?
#
loop_
_entity_poly.entity_id
_entity_poly.type
_entity_poly.pdbx_seq_one_letter_code
_entity_poly.pdbx_strand_id
1 'polypeptide(L)' 'MGLYQIWRELHRVGRVSVGTAHGRRGEIKYVAACAVEDCGWSVEYDDVSPAMVAAQGHRCPVR' A
#
# COMPACT_ATOMS: atom_id res chain seq x y z
N MET A 1 7.56 17.53 18.04
CA MET A 1 6.47 17.45 17.04
C MET A 1 6.99 16.65 15.88
N GLY A 2 6.54 15.41 15.78
CA GLY A 2 7.25 14.38 15.05
C GLY A 2 6.52 13.90 13.81
N LEU A 3 7.16 14.03 12.66
CA LEU A 3 6.71 13.55 11.35
C LEU A 3 6.80 12.03 11.25
N TYR A 4 6.01 11.31 12.04
CA TYR A 4 6.04 9.85 12.03
C TYR A 4 4.64 9.32 12.30
N GLN A 5 3.83 9.24 11.23
CA GLN A 5 3.02 8.07 10.88
C GLN A 5 2.47 8.32 9.45
N ILE A 6 3.34 8.25 8.42
CA ILE A 6 2.96 8.46 7.01
C ILE A 6 2.33 7.19 6.41
N TRP A 7 2.59 6.04 7.04
CA TRP A 7 2.12 4.72 6.62
C TRP A 7 1.85 3.84 7.84
N ARG A 8 0.72 3.13 7.85
CA ARG A 8 0.42 2.05 8.80
C ARG A 8 0.06 0.78 8.04
N GLU A 9 0.89 -0.26 8.15
CA GLU A 9 0.56 -1.57 7.57
C GLU A 9 -0.62 -2.20 8.31
N LEU A 10 -1.61 -2.67 7.54
CA LEU A 10 -2.80 -3.36 8.04
C LEU A 10 -2.77 -4.85 7.68
N HIS A 11 -2.39 -5.16 6.44
CA HIS A 11 -2.37 -6.51 5.91
C HIS A 11 -1.15 -6.74 5.01
N ARG A 12 -0.77 -8.01 4.83
CA ARG A 12 0.26 -8.42 3.89
C ARG A 12 -0.28 -9.54 3.00
N VAL A 13 -0.17 -9.38 1.69
CA VAL A 13 -0.60 -10.33 0.68
C VAL A 13 0.62 -10.73 -0.14
N GLY A 14 1.20 -11.88 0.18
CA GLY A 14 2.48 -12.29 -0.40
C GLY A 14 3.57 -11.24 -0.15
N ARG A 15 4.16 -10.71 -1.22
CA ARG A 15 5.20 -9.67 -1.17
C ARG A 15 4.64 -8.23 -1.10
N VAL A 16 3.31 -8.07 -1.13
CA VAL A 16 2.63 -6.77 -1.09
C VAL A 16 2.19 -6.44 0.32
N SER A 17 2.54 -5.25 0.81
CA SER A 17 1.99 -4.66 2.03
C SER A 17 0.79 -3.78 1.68
N VAL A 18 -0.29 -3.91 2.44
CA VAL A 18 -1.48 -3.06 2.36
C VAL A 18 -1.60 -2.29 3.66
N GLY A 19 -1.79 -0.99 3.57
CA GLY A 19 -1.80 -0.10 4.71
C GLY A 19 -2.59 1.16 4.45
N THR A 20 -2.56 2.07 5.42
CA THR A 20 -3.14 3.39 5.31
C THR A 20 -2.08 4.46 5.23
N ALA A 21 -2.34 5.49 4.41
CA ALA A 21 -1.53 6.70 4.29
C ALA A 21 -2.42 7.93 4.41
N HIS A 22 -1.82 9.08 4.73
CA HIS A 22 -2.54 10.35 4.73
C HIS A 22 -2.45 10.98 3.34
N GLY A 23 -3.61 11.17 2.72
CA GLY A 23 -3.75 11.89 1.46
C GLY A 23 -3.43 13.38 1.60
N ARG A 24 -3.34 14.07 0.46
CA ARG A 24 -2.92 15.49 0.41
C ARG A 24 -3.88 16.44 1.11
N ARG A 25 -5.14 16.05 1.32
CA ARG A 25 -6.16 16.86 2.00
C ARG A 25 -6.43 16.35 3.42
N GLY A 26 -5.56 15.46 3.94
CA GLY A 26 -5.68 14.86 5.27
C GLY A 26 -6.66 13.69 5.33
N GLU A 27 -7.20 13.24 4.20
CA GLU A 27 -8.03 12.03 4.15
C GLU A 27 -7.18 10.77 4.36
N ILE A 28 -7.77 9.72 4.94
CA ILE A 28 -7.13 8.41 5.00
C ILE A 28 -7.30 7.73 3.65
N LYS A 29 -6.19 7.25 3.08
CA LYS A 29 -6.14 6.46 1.87
C LYS A 29 -5.64 5.06 2.18
N TYR A 30 -6.07 4.08 1.40
CA TYR A 30 -5.58 2.71 1.47
C TYR A 30 -4.61 2.46 0.34
N VAL A 31 -3.40 2.07 0.69
CA VAL A 31 -2.32 1.91 -0.27
C VAL A 31 -1.85 0.47 -0.24
N ALA A 32 -1.64 -0.11 -1.42
CA ALA A 32 -0.99 -1.40 -1.59
C ALA A 32 0.36 -1.17 -2.29
N ALA A 33 1.44 -1.67 -1.70
CA ALA A 33 2.80 -1.47 -2.20
C ALA A 33 3.57 -2.80 -2.18
N CYS A 34 4.23 -3.12 -3.29
CA CYS A 34 5.11 -4.27 -3.35
C CYS A 34 6.39 -3.95 -2.57
N ALA A 35 6.72 -4.77 -1.58
CA ALA A 35 7.89 -4.58 -0.72
C ALA A 35 9.19 -5.13 -1.34
N VAL A 36 9.13 -5.63 -2.58
CA VAL A 36 10.32 -6.10 -3.31
C VAL A 36 11.08 -4.88 -3.82
N GLU A 37 12.38 -4.84 -3.50
CA GLU A 37 13.29 -3.84 -4.04
C GLU A 37 13.24 -3.84 -5.58
N ASP A 38 13.37 -2.66 -6.19
CA ASP A 38 13.28 -2.43 -7.63
C ASP A 38 11.93 -2.74 -8.32
N CYS A 39 10.92 -3.26 -7.61
CA CYS A 39 9.61 -3.46 -8.22
C CYS A 39 8.87 -2.14 -8.47
N GLY A 40 8.93 -1.20 -7.52
CA GLY A 40 8.33 0.14 -7.60
C GLY A 40 6.79 0.19 -7.69
N TRP A 41 6.11 -0.97 -7.68
CA TRP A 41 4.65 -1.02 -7.81
C TRP A 41 3.99 -0.55 -6.52
N SER A 42 3.14 0.47 -6.64
CA SER A 42 2.26 0.94 -5.59
C SER A 42 0.98 1.53 -6.18
N VAL A 43 -0.13 1.37 -5.46
CA VAL A 43 -1.45 1.90 -5.83
C VAL A 43 -2.16 2.43 -4.59
N GLU A 44 -2.96 3.48 -4.77
CA GLU A 44 -3.74 4.13 -3.72
C GLU A 44 -5.23 4.09 -4.06
N TYR A 45 -6.07 3.83 -3.06
CA TYR A 45 -7.52 3.79 -3.15
C TYR A 45 -8.17 4.48 -1.95
N ASP A 46 -9.44 4.83 -2.10
CA ASP A 46 -10.26 5.40 -1.02
C ASP A 46 -10.80 4.35 -0.03
N ASP A 47 -10.73 3.06 -0.37
CA ASP A 47 -11.23 1.95 0.45
C ASP A 47 -10.23 0.78 0.51
N VAL A 48 -10.28 0.00 1.60
CA VAL A 48 -9.39 -1.15 1.81
C VAL A 48 -9.64 -2.29 0.81
N SER A 49 -10.89 -2.47 0.38
CA SER A 49 -11.32 -3.59 -0.47
C SER A 49 -10.61 -3.59 -1.83
N PRO A 50 -10.62 -2.50 -2.64
CA PRO A 50 -9.88 -2.46 -3.90
C PRO A 50 -8.36 -2.56 -3.70
N ALA A 51 -7.82 -2.01 -2.60
CA ALA A 51 -6.40 -2.15 -2.28
C ALA A 51 -6.00 -3.62 -2.05
N MET A 52 -6.83 -4.38 -1.33
CA MET A 52 -6.64 -5.81 -1.11
C MET A 52 -6.77 -6.62 -2.41
N VAL A 53 -7.74 -6.30 -3.28
CA VAL A 53 -7.90 -6.96 -4.59
C VAL A 53 -6.66 -6.72 -5.46
N ALA A 54 -6.16 -5.49 -5.50
CA ALA A 54 -4.94 -5.16 -6.25
C ALA A 54 -3.72 -5.90 -5.68
N ALA A 55 -3.59 -5.99 -4.36
CA ALA A 55 -2.52 -6.72 -3.71
C ALA A 55 -2.55 -8.21 -4.04
N GLN A 56 -3.74 -8.83 -4.04
CA GLN A 56 -3.92 -10.24 -4.38
C GLN A 56 -3.61 -10.53 -5.86
N GLY A 57 -3.90 -9.56 -6.74
CA GLY A 57 -3.65 -9.68 -8.19
C GLY A 57 -2.23 -9.33 -8.63
N HIS A 58 -1.41 -8.72 -7.77
CA HIS A 58 -0.08 -8.27 -8.15
C HIS A 58 0.86 -9.47 -8.41
N ARG A 59 1.40 -9.54 -9.63
CA ARG A 59 2.47 -10.47 -10.00
C ARG A 59 3.77 -9.69 -10.13
N CYS A 60 4.62 -9.78 -9.13
CA CYS A 60 5.90 -9.09 -9.12
C CYS A 60 6.80 -9.63 -10.26
N PRO A 61 7.29 -8.76 -11.17
CA PRO A 61 8.18 -9.19 -12.25
C PRO A 61 9.62 -9.42 -11.78
N VAL A 62 9.98 -8.83 -10.63
CA VAL A 62 11.29 -9.01 -9.98
C VAL A 62 11.27 -10.35 -9.25
N ARG A 63 12.21 -11.23 -9.60
CA ARG A 63 12.27 -12.60 -9.08
C ARG A 63 13.02 -12.66 -7.76
#